data_AF-A0A1F5FZD0-F1
#
_entry.id   AF-A0A1F5FZD0-F1
#
_cell.length_a   1.000
_cell.length_b   1.000
_cell.length_c   1.000
_cell.angle_alpha   90.00
_cell.angle_beta   90.00
_cell.angle_gamma   90.00
#
_symmetry.space_group_name_H-M   'P 1'
#
loop_
_entity.id
_entity.type
_entity.pdbx_description
1 polymer ?
#
loop_
_entity_poly.entity_id
_entity_poly.type
_entity_poly.pdbx_seq_one_letter_code
_entity_poly.pdbx_strand_id
1 'polypeptide(L)'
;MKQLILTDIADAFADEPMKIGDRLQILGISKKESAEHFAKDLLETVVHGSSFLKFFQNNIDKLSFDDNVPAEGLPENYVNPYEDKQKTIDQRLSDLEMTAEDKLELFDQDTLDLLVSGQEFTDFLVSNKQKFLEKLGSLAMEEKTDAT
;
A
#
# COMPACT_ATOMS: atom_id res chain seq x y z
N MET A 1 -2.64 14.78 5.04
CA MET A 1 -2.07 13.66 4.25
C MET A 1 -2.87 13.53 2.97
N LYS A 2 -2.21 13.24 1.83
CA LYS A 2 -2.91 12.92 0.58
C LYS A 2 -3.51 11.52 0.72
N GLN A 3 -4.79 11.36 0.44
CA GLN A 3 -5.40 10.03 0.35
C GLN A 3 -4.75 9.31 -0.83
N LEU A 4 -4.00 8.24 -0.55
CA LEU A 4 -3.40 7.41 -1.58
C LEU A 4 -4.50 6.55 -2.20
N ILE A 5 -4.62 6.63 -3.52
CA ILE A 5 -5.45 5.72 -4.31
C ILE A 5 -4.55 4.68 -4.98
N LEU A 6 -5.07 3.49 -5.31
CA LEU A 6 -4.28 2.39 -5.86
C LEU A 6 -3.50 2.76 -7.13
N THR A 7 -4.02 3.70 -7.92
CA THR A 7 -3.31 4.25 -9.07
C THR A 7 -2.03 5.00 -8.68
N ASP A 8 -2.03 5.76 -7.57
CA ASP A 8 -0.81 6.40 -7.06
C ASP A 8 0.22 5.32 -6.65
N ILE A 9 -0.25 4.20 -6.09
CA ILE A 9 0.63 3.08 -5.71
C ILE A 9 1.22 2.43 -6.98
N ALA A 10 0.40 2.16 -8.00
CA ALA A 10 0.86 1.62 -9.26
C ALA A 10 1.91 2.52 -9.94
N ASP A 11 1.67 3.84 -9.96
CA ASP A 11 2.60 4.82 -10.51
C ASP A 11 3.94 4.84 -9.76
N ALA A 12 3.92 4.67 -8.43
CA ALA A 12 5.13 4.61 -7.61
C ALA A 12 5.97 3.35 -7.88
N PHE A 13 5.38 2.29 -8.45
CA PHE A 13 6.05 1.02 -8.79
C PHE A 13 6.14 0.75 -10.30
N ALA A 14 5.66 1.66 -11.15
CA ALA A 14 5.78 1.57 -12.60
C ALA A 14 7.24 1.49 -13.05
N ASP A 15 7.50 0.88 -14.22
CA ASP A 15 8.86 0.62 -14.69
C ASP A 15 9.59 1.85 -15.27
N GLU A 16 8.88 2.99 -15.39
CA GLU A 16 9.47 4.26 -15.84
C GLU A 16 10.57 4.74 -14.88
N PRO A 17 11.81 4.99 -15.35
CA PRO A 17 12.90 5.44 -14.48
C PRO A 17 12.55 6.72 -13.72
N MET A 18 12.56 6.65 -12.39
CA MET A 18 12.23 7.79 -11.53
C MET A 18 13.13 7.81 -10.30
N LYS A 19 13.36 9.00 -9.74
CA LYS A 19 14.14 9.16 -8.51
C LYS A 19 13.47 8.47 -7.33
N ILE A 20 14.26 7.85 -6.47
CA ILE A 20 13.78 7.23 -5.22
C ILE A 20 12.94 8.24 -4.41
N GLY A 21 13.41 9.48 -4.26
CA GLY A 21 12.70 10.51 -3.51
C GLY A 21 11.37 10.95 -4.12
N ASP A 22 11.20 10.85 -5.44
CA ASP A 22 9.95 11.20 -6.11
C ASP A 22 8.93 10.06 -5.97
N ARG A 23 9.38 8.80 -6.07
CA ARG A 23 8.52 7.63 -5.79
C ARG A 23 8.04 7.58 -4.34
N LEU A 24 8.90 7.93 -3.38
CA LEU A 24 8.50 8.06 -1.96
C LEU A 24 7.43 9.15 -1.74
N GLN A 25 7.50 10.27 -2.48
CA GLN A 25 6.47 11.31 -2.44
C GLN A 25 5.14 10.84 -3.02
N ILE A 26 5.16 10.04 -4.08
CA ILE A 26 3.94 9.41 -4.62
C ILE A 26 3.30 8.52 -3.55
N LEU A 27 4.10 7.77 -2.79
CA LEU A 27 3.67 6.99 -1.63
C LEU A 27 3.32 7.82 -0.38
N GLY A 28 3.23 9.14 -0.51
CA GLY A 28 2.78 10.04 0.57
C GLY A 28 3.86 10.46 1.56
N ILE A 29 5.12 10.07 1.36
CA ILE A 29 6.24 10.44 2.24
C ILE A 29 6.83 11.76 1.77
N SER A 30 6.82 12.77 2.63
CA SER A 30 7.30 14.10 2.27
C SER A 30 8.81 14.12 1.99
N LYS A 31 9.26 15.15 1.28
CA LYS A 31 10.70 15.40 1.05
C LYS A 31 11.46 15.59 2.36
N LYS A 32 10.82 16.19 3.36
CA LYS A 32 11.44 16.44 4.67
C LYS A 32 11.67 15.12 5.40
N GLU A 33 10.64 14.27 5.49
CA GLU A 33 10.72 12.95 6.11
C GLU A 33 11.74 12.05 5.39
N SER A 34 11.70 12.02 4.06
CA SER A 34 12.67 11.25 3.28
C SER A 34 14.11 11.68 3.56
N ALA A 35 14.36 12.98 3.71
CA ALA A 35 15.69 13.53 3.98
C ALA A 35 16.18 13.31 5.42
N GLU A 36 15.28 12.99 6.37
CA GLU A 36 15.64 12.63 7.75
C GLU A 36 16.20 11.20 7.83
N HIS A 37 15.80 10.32 6.91
CA HIS A 37 16.19 8.90 6.91
C HIS A 37 17.20 8.50 5.84
N PHE A 38 17.29 9.26 4.74
CA PHE A 38 18.13 8.92 3.59
C PHE A 38 19.00 10.08 3.14
N ALA A 39 20.22 9.75 2.69
CA ALA A 39 21.13 10.73 2.11
C ALA A 39 20.56 11.29 0.80
N LYS A 40 20.84 12.57 0.54
CA LYS A 40 20.37 13.28 -0.66
C LYS A 40 20.73 12.55 -1.96
N ASP A 41 21.96 12.06 -2.07
CA ASP A 41 22.46 11.36 -3.26
C ASP A 41 21.67 10.07 -3.54
N LEU A 42 21.24 9.39 -2.48
CA LEU A 42 20.39 8.20 -2.58
C LEU A 42 18.99 8.57 -3.06
N LEU A 43 18.39 9.63 -2.51
CA LEU A 43 17.07 10.12 -2.92
C LEU A 43 17.06 10.62 -4.37
N GLU A 44 18.18 11.14 -4.87
CA GLU A 44 18.35 11.59 -6.25
C GLU A 44 18.68 10.46 -7.24
N THR A 45 18.93 9.24 -6.74
CA THR A 45 19.22 8.07 -7.59
C THR A 45 17.98 7.69 -8.40
N VAL A 46 18.13 7.63 -9.72
CA VAL A 46 17.08 7.20 -10.65
C VAL A 46 17.06 5.68 -10.71
N VAL A 47 15.89 5.10 -10.44
CA VAL A 47 15.69 3.64 -10.40
C VAL A 47 14.40 3.25 -11.13
N HIS A 48 14.40 2.03 -11.66
CA HIS A 48 13.19 1.36 -12.15
C HIS A 48 12.31 0.88 -11.00
N GLY A 49 11.03 0.62 -11.28
CA GLY A 49 10.04 0.19 -10.29
C GLY A 49 10.47 -1.03 -9.50
N SER A 50 11.00 -2.05 -10.18
CA SER A 50 11.53 -3.27 -9.55
C SER A 50 12.69 -3.02 -8.57
N SER A 51 13.56 -2.04 -8.86
CA SER A 51 14.67 -1.68 -7.98
C SER A 51 14.19 -0.81 -6.81
N PHE A 52 13.21 0.06 -7.06
CA PHE A 52 12.55 0.84 -6.02
C PHE A 52 11.78 -0.06 -5.04
N LEU A 53 11.07 -1.08 -5.52
CA LEU A 53 10.39 -2.05 -4.68
C LEU A 53 11.36 -2.73 -3.70
N LYS A 54 12.51 -3.19 -4.22
CA LYS A 54 13.55 -3.78 -3.37
C LYS A 54 14.14 -2.78 -2.37
N PHE A 55 14.34 -1.54 -2.79
CA PHE A 55 14.72 -0.46 -1.88
C PHE A 55 13.69 -0.25 -0.77
N PHE A 56 12.40 -0.21 -1.12
CA PHE A 56 11.29 0.01 -0.21
C PHE A 56 11.18 -1.13 0.81
N GLN A 57 11.21 -2.39 0.35
CA GLN A 57 11.22 -3.58 1.20
C GLN A 57 12.40 -3.60 2.18
N ASN A 58 13.61 -3.30 1.71
CA ASN A 58 14.82 -3.32 2.55
C ASN A 58 14.88 -2.19 3.59
N ASN A 59 14.06 -1.15 3.43
CA ASN A 59 14.05 0.01 4.32
C ASN A 59 12.69 0.19 4.99
N ILE A 60 11.85 -0.84 5.00
CA ILE A 60 10.49 -0.75 5.54
C ILE A 60 10.50 -0.32 7.01
N ASP A 61 11.50 -0.72 7.80
CA ASP A 61 11.63 -0.33 9.22
C ASP A 61 12.04 1.14 9.42
N LYS A 62 12.68 1.74 8.41
CA LYS A 62 13.04 3.18 8.40
C LYS A 62 11.91 4.03 7.84
N LEU A 63 10.98 3.38 7.14
CA LEU A 63 9.79 3.96 6.51
C LEU A 63 8.53 3.65 7.34
N SER A 64 8.62 2.75 8.32
CA SER A 64 7.57 2.49 9.30
C SER A 64 7.62 3.62 10.29
N PHE A 65 6.75 4.59 10.05
CA PHE A 65 6.53 5.69 10.97
C PHE A 65 6.05 5.13 12.30
N ASP A 66 6.66 5.63 13.37
CA ASP A 66 6.27 5.48 14.77
C ASP A 66 4.74 5.40 14.89
N ASP A 67 4.21 4.44 15.65
CA ASP A 67 2.78 4.26 16.00
C ASP A 67 2.17 5.47 16.75
N ASN A 68 2.90 6.59 16.80
CA ASN A 68 2.61 7.81 17.54
C ASN A 68 2.41 9.02 16.61
N VAL A 69 1.69 8.86 15.49
CA VAL A 69 0.93 10.00 14.98
C VAL A 69 -0.19 10.21 16.00
N PRO A 70 -0.20 11.29 16.80
CA PRO A 70 -1.38 11.60 17.58
C PRO A 70 -2.48 11.84 16.55
N ALA A 71 -3.44 10.93 16.46
CA ALA A 71 -4.61 11.14 15.63
C ALA A 71 -5.19 12.49 16.03
N GLU A 72 -5.20 13.47 15.12
CA GLU A 72 -6.04 14.64 15.30
C GLU A 72 -7.45 14.10 15.56
N GLY A 73 -8.05 14.51 16.69
CA GLY A 73 -9.35 14.01 17.09
C GLY A 73 -10.31 14.09 15.91
N LEU A 74 -10.97 12.98 15.60
CA LEU A 74 -11.92 12.91 14.49
C LEU A 74 -12.87 14.11 14.58
N PRO A 75 -13.09 14.86 13.49
CA PRO A 75 -14.03 15.97 13.51
C PRO A 75 -15.38 15.51 14.09
N GLU A 76 -16.09 16.37 14.84
CA GLU A 76 -17.37 16.00 15.48
C GLU A 76 -18.43 15.45 14.51
N ASN A 77 -18.24 15.66 13.21
CA ASN A 77 -19.08 15.21 12.12
C ASN A 77 -18.43 14.12 11.23
N TYR A 78 -17.34 13.48 11.66
CA TYR A 78 -16.77 12.35 10.94
C TYR A 78 -17.75 11.17 10.98
N VAL A 79 -18.28 10.82 9.82
CA VAL A 79 -19.01 9.57 9.61
C VAL A 79 -17.99 8.59 9.06
N ASN A 80 -17.69 7.51 9.79
CA ASN A 80 -16.81 6.48 9.26
C ASN A 80 -17.49 5.89 8.01
N PRO A 81 -16.88 5.98 6.82
CA PRO A 81 -17.49 5.46 5.59
C PRO A 81 -17.70 3.93 5.64
N TYR A 82 -17.14 3.26 6.65
CA TYR A 82 -17.24 1.83 6.91
C TYR A 82 -18.07 1.46 8.15
N GLU A 83 -18.63 2.42 8.90
CA GLU A 83 -19.34 2.18 10.18
C GLU A 83 -20.66 1.43 9.99
N ASP A 84 -21.41 1.71 8.92
CA ASP A 84 -22.84 1.41 8.95
C ASP A 84 -23.26 0.03 8.42
N LYS A 85 -22.36 -0.78 7.83
CA LYS A 85 -22.74 -2.11 7.30
C LYS A 85 -21.64 -3.14 7.47
N GLN A 86 -21.95 -4.22 8.19
CA GLN A 86 -21.20 -5.46 8.11
C GLN A 86 -21.20 -5.91 6.64
N LYS A 87 -19.99 -6.14 6.11
CA LYS A 87 -19.72 -6.63 4.76
C LYS A 87 -18.75 -7.77 4.85
N THR A 88 -18.77 -8.66 3.87
CA THR A 88 -17.76 -9.73 3.82
C THR A 88 -16.39 -9.15 3.48
N ILE A 89 -15.32 -9.89 3.80
CA ILE A 89 -13.96 -9.52 3.38
C ILE A 89 -13.90 -9.38 1.85
N ASP A 90 -14.55 -10.27 1.09
CA ASP A 90 -14.64 -10.16 -0.37
C ASP A 90 -15.26 -8.82 -0.83
N GLN A 91 -16.39 -8.44 -0.23
CA GLN A 91 -17.08 -7.20 -0.59
C GLN A 91 -16.21 -5.98 -0.29
N ARG A 92 -15.49 -5.98 0.83
CA ARG A 92 -14.61 -4.87 1.20
C ARG A 92 -13.35 -4.81 0.34
N LEU A 93 -12.77 -5.95 -0.03
CA LEU A 93 -11.66 -6.01 -1.00
C LEU A 93 -12.14 -5.60 -2.41
N SER A 94 -13.39 -5.90 -2.77
CA SER A 94 -14.01 -5.39 -4.02
C SER A 94 -14.19 -3.88 -4.02
N ASP A 95 -14.56 -3.29 -2.88
CA ASP A 95 -14.65 -1.83 -2.73
C ASP A 95 -13.26 -1.16 -2.91
N LEU A 96 -12.18 -1.92 -2.72
CA LEU A 96 -10.80 -1.55 -3.03
C LEU A 96 -10.37 -1.95 -4.45
N GLU A 97 -11.33 -2.26 -5.33
CA GLU A 97 -11.10 -2.61 -6.74
C GLU A 97 -10.19 -3.82 -6.98
N MET A 98 -10.01 -4.70 -5.98
CA MET A 98 -9.31 -5.97 -6.20
C MET A 98 -10.14 -6.91 -7.07
N THR A 99 -9.47 -7.59 -8.01
CA THR A 99 -10.12 -8.58 -8.86
C THR A 99 -10.47 -9.85 -8.07
N ALA A 100 -11.43 -10.63 -8.57
CA ALA A 100 -11.78 -11.91 -7.92
C ALA A 100 -10.61 -12.91 -7.94
N GLU A 101 -9.78 -12.88 -8.99
CA GLU A 101 -8.60 -13.73 -9.13
C GLU A 101 -7.55 -13.39 -8.06
N ASP A 102 -7.22 -12.10 -7.89
CA ASP A 102 -6.24 -11.66 -6.87
C ASP A 102 -6.68 -12.00 -5.45
N LYS A 103 -7.98 -11.92 -5.16
CA LYS A 103 -8.50 -12.27 -3.83
C LYS A 103 -8.35 -13.75 -3.52
N LEU A 104 -8.66 -14.61 -4.49
CA LEU A 104 -8.60 -16.07 -4.33
C LEU A 104 -7.16 -16.60 -4.29
N GLU A 105 -6.22 -15.87 -4.86
CA GLU A 105 -4.79 -16.17 -4.69
C GLU A 105 -4.30 -15.86 -3.27
N LEU A 106 -4.84 -14.81 -2.63
CA LEU A 106 -4.39 -14.35 -1.32
C LEU A 106 -5.09 -15.04 -0.15
N PHE A 107 -6.37 -15.38 -0.34
CA PHE A 107 -7.26 -15.87 0.70
C PHE A 107 -8.18 -16.96 0.15
N ASP A 108 -8.46 -17.96 0.99
CA ASP A 108 -9.48 -18.96 0.67
C ASP A 108 -10.89 -18.36 0.72
N GLN A 109 -11.85 -19.07 0.12
CA GLN A 109 -13.25 -18.64 0.08
C GLN A 109 -13.83 -18.46 1.49
N ASP A 110 -13.46 -19.33 2.43
CA ASP A 110 -13.93 -19.27 3.81
C ASP A 110 -13.51 -17.96 4.50
N THR A 111 -12.29 -17.49 4.26
CA THR A 111 -11.81 -16.19 4.73
C THR A 111 -12.53 -15.04 4.04
N LEU A 112 -12.70 -15.13 2.72
CA LEU A 112 -13.38 -14.10 1.92
C LEU A 112 -14.86 -13.91 2.32
N ASP A 113 -15.51 -14.98 2.77
CA ASP A 113 -16.91 -14.98 3.22
C ASP A 113 -17.09 -14.45 4.66
N LEU A 114 -16.00 -14.20 5.40
CA LEU A 114 -16.08 -13.68 6.77
C LEU A 114 -16.73 -12.30 6.78
N LEU A 115 -17.78 -12.17 7.58
CA LEU A 115 -18.51 -10.94 7.78
C LEU A 115 -17.81 -10.07 8.82
N VAL A 116 -17.37 -8.88 8.42
CA VAL A 116 -16.54 -7.99 9.25
C VAL A 116 -17.07 -6.55 9.30
N SER A 117 -16.94 -5.94 10.47
CA SER A 117 -17.06 -4.49 10.65
C SER A 117 -15.90 -3.75 9.99
N GLY A 118 -15.99 -2.42 9.91
CA GLY A 118 -14.92 -1.59 9.35
C GLY A 118 -13.61 -1.69 10.14
N GLN A 119 -13.71 -1.82 11.47
CA GLN A 119 -12.54 -1.97 12.33
C GLN A 119 -11.90 -3.34 12.15
N GLU A 120 -12.70 -4.42 12.19
CA GLU A 120 -12.20 -5.79 12.00
C GLU A 120 -11.56 -5.98 10.61
N PHE A 121 -12.08 -5.29 9.59
CA PHE A 121 -11.45 -5.29 8.28
C PHE A 121 -10.10 -4.56 8.26
N THR A 122 -9.99 -3.43 8.96
CA THR A 122 -8.71 -2.72 9.11
C THR A 122 -7.68 -3.61 9.80
N ASP A 123 -8.07 -4.27 10.89
CA ASP A 123 -7.20 -5.18 11.64
C ASP A 123 -6.80 -6.40 10.79
N PHE A 124 -7.73 -6.90 9.95
CA PHE A 124 -7.46 -7.94 8.97
C PHE A 124 -6.41 -7.51 7.92
N LEU A 125 -6.50 -6.30 7.38
CA LEU A 125 -5.52 -5.77 6.42
C LEU A 125 -4.13 -5.65 7.06
N VAL A 126 -4.06 -5.14 8.30
CA VAL A 126 -2.80 -5.03 9.05
C VAL A 126 -2.18 -6.40 9.30
N SER A 127 -2.99 -7.36 9.74
CA SER A 127 -2.53 -8.73 10.03
C SER A 127 -2.05 -9.49 8.79
N ASN A 128 -2.55 -9.11 7.61
CA ASN A 128 -2.21 -9.76 6.33
C ASN A 128 -1.34 -8.89 5.42
N LYS A 129 -0.78 -7.78 5.94
CA LYS A 129 0.03 -6.80 5.18
C LYS A 129 1.11 -7.45 4.30
N GLN A 130 1.79 -8.46 4.83
CA GLN A 130 2.87 -9.16 4.12
C GLN A 130 2.38 -9.82 2.82
N LYS A 131 1.23 -10.48 2.84
CA LYS A 131 0.64 -11.14 1.66
C LYS A 131 0.32 -10.14 0.54
N PHE A 132 -0.23 -8.98 0.91
CA PHE A 132 -0.52 -7.91 -0.04
C PHE A 132 0.77 -7.36 -0.67
N LEU A 133 1.83 -7.16 0.12
CA LEU A 133 3.12 -6.68 -0.39
C LEU A 133 3.78 -7.70 -1.33
N GLU A 134 3.66 -9.00 -1.04
CA GLU A 134 4.19 -10.07 -1.90
C GLU A 134 3.46 -10.15 -3.25
N LYS A 135 2.13 -10.02 -3.26
CA LYS A 135 1.35 -9.99 -4.51
C LYS A 135 1.64 -8.74 -5.34
N LEU A 136 1.76 -7.56 -4.71
CA LEU A 136 2.24 -6.35 -5.40
C LEU A 136 3.63 -6.55 -6.01
N GLY A 137 4.53 -7.23 -5.28
CA GLY A 137 5.85 -7.57 -5.80
C GLY A 137 5.82 -8.55 -6.99
N SER A 138 4.87 -9.50 -6.99
CA SER A 138 4.70 -10.47 -8.06
C SER A 138 4.13 -9.82 -9.32
N LEU A 139 3.11 -8.96 -9.19
CA LEU A 139 2.55 -8.19 -10.30
C LEU A 139 3.60 -7.26 -10.95
N ALA A 140 4.44 -6.62 -10.14
CA ALA A 140 5.56 -5.80 -10.63
C ALA A 140 6.67 -6.62 -11.30
N MET A 141 6.71 -7.94 -11.10
CA MET A 141 7.64 -8.85 -11.77
C MET A 141 7.06 -9.52 -13.01
N GLU A 142 5.75 -9.81 -13.04
CA GLU A 142 5.08 -10.46 -14.16
C GLU A 142 5.05 -9.61 -15.44
N GLU A 143 4.98 -8.27 -15.34
CA GLU A 143 5.13 -7.36 -16.49
C GLU A 143 6.46 -7.53 -17.24
N LYS A 144 7.49 -8.15 -16.64
CA LYS A 144 8.77 -8.41 -17.33
C LYS A 144 8.73 -9.61 -18.27
N THR A 145 7.71 -10.48 -18.18
CA THR A 145 7.69 -11.74 -18.94
C THR A 145 6.94 -11.61 -20.27
N ASP A 146 6.02 -10.64 -20.40
CA ASP A 146 5.25 -10.39 -21.62
C ASP A 146 5.93 -9.40 -22.59
N ALA A 147 7.11 -8.90 -22.26
CA ALA A 147 7.89 -7.98 -23.09
C ALA A 147 8.99 -8.67 -23.95
N THR A 148 8.86 -9.98 -24.22
CA THR A 148 9.84 -10.76 -25.02
C THR A 148 9.28 -11.28 -26.33
#